data_AF-A0A2N6GCI2-F1
#
_entry.id   AF-A0A2N6GCI2-F1
#
_cell.length_a   1.000
_cell.length_b   1.000
_cell.length_c   1.000
_cell.angle_alpha   90.00
_cell.angle_beta   90.00
_cell.angle_gamma   90.00
#
_symmetry.space_group_name_H-M   'P 1'
#
loop_
_entity.id
_entity.type
_entity.pdbx_description
1 polymer ?
#
loop_
_entity_poly.entity_id
_entity_poly.type
_entity_poly.pdbx_seq_one_letter_code
_entity_poly.pdbx_strand_id
1 'polypeptide(L)' 'MKLNVEPNIKKPDDFYEALINMQRDCSDDDVQLMNAKLILILANHIGDREVLMSALDVVAGTKSKS' A
#
# COMPACT_ATOMS: atom_id res chain seq x y z
N MET A 1 -15.76 -0.52 8.42
CA MET A 1 -15.68 -1.27 7.14
C MET A 1 -14.76 -2.48 7.35
N LYS A 2 -14.84 -3.58 6.59
CA LYS A 2 -13.91 -4.73 6.76
C LYS A 2 -12.72 -4.57 5.81
N LEU A 3 -11.51 -4.84 6.29
CA LEU A 3 -10.31 -4.90 5.45
C LEU A 3 -10.50 -5.93 4.31
N ASN A 4 -10.25 -5.51 3.07
CA ASN A 4 -10.16 -6.40 1.91
C ASN A 4 -8.69 -6.58 1.52
N VAL A 5 -8.22 -7.82 1.49
CA VAL A 5 -6.85 -8.19 1.09
C VAL A 5 -6.80 -8.80 -0.31
N GLU A 6 -7.95 -8.98 -0.96
CA GLU A 6 -8.05 -9.46 -2.32
C GLU A 6 -7.94 -8.31 -3.32
N PRO A 7 -7.51 -8.58 -4.57
CA PRO A 7 -7.49 -7.58 -5.63
C PRO A 7 -8.87 -6.94 -5.83
N ASN A 8 -9.00 -5.67 -5.45
CA ASN A 8 -10.28 -4.94 -5.49
C ASN A 8 -10.30 -3.82 -6.55
N ILE A 9 -9.27 -3.75 -7.39
CA ILE A 9 -9.15 -2.75 -8.46
C ILE A 9 -9.39 -3.41 -9.82
N LYS A 10 -10.18 -2.75 -10.68
CA LYS A 10 -10.59 -3.29 -12.00
C LYS A 10 -9.42 -3.59 -12.93
N LYS A 11 -8.30 -2.88 -12.77
CA LYS A 11 -7.10 -3.01 -13.60
C LYS A 11 -5.86 -2.87 -12.71
N PRO A 12 -5.45 -3.97 -12.05
CA PRO A 12 -4.29 -3.94 -11.18
C PRO A 12 -3.01 -3.58 -11.94
N ASP A 13 -2.88 -4.09 -13.17
CA ASP A 13 -1.69 -3.89 -14.00
C ASP A 13 -1.42 -2.41 -14.30
N ASP A 14 -2.43 -1.65 -14.72
CA ASP A 14 -2.31 -0.20 -14.98
C ASP A 14 -1.82 0.56 -13.75
N PHE A 15 -2.28 0.18 -12.55
CA PHE A 15 -1.85 0.82 -11.30
C PHE A 15 -0.41 0.42 -10.92
N TYR A 16 -0.04 -0.85 -11.08
CA TYR A 16 1.33 -1.31 -10.85
C TYR A 16 2.32 -0.65 -11.82
N GLU A 17 1.95 -0.51 -13.09
CA GLU A 17 2.76 0.20 -14.08
C GLU A 17 2.99 1.66 -13.67
N ALA A 18 1.93 2.35 -13.22
CA ALA A 18 2.04 3.73 -12.72
C ALA A 18 2.95 3.83 -11.48
N LEU A 19 2.88 2.87 -10.55
CA LEU A 19 3.76 2.83 -9.38
C LEU A 19 5.23 2.63 -9.76
N ILE A 20 5.51 1.69 -10.67
CA ILE A 20 6.87 1.42 -11.15
C ILE A 20 7.41 2.66 -11.88
N ASN A 21 6.61 3.27 -12.75
CA ASN A 21 7.01 4.45 -13.50
C ASN A 21 7.27 5.66 -12.59
N MET A 22 6.52 5.82 -11.50
CA MET A 22 6.77 6.87 -10.50
C MET A 22 8.15 6.75 -9.83
N GLN A 23 8.67 5.53 -9.71
CA GLN A 23 9.88 5.21 -8.94
C GLN A 23 11.11 4.94 -9.82
N ARG A 24 10.93 4.81 -11.14
CA ARG A 24 11.93 4.31 -12.10
C ARG A 24 13.28 5.01 -12.06
N ASP A 25 13.29 6.32 -11.87
CA ASP A 25 14.50 7.16 -11.91
C ASP A 25 14.87 7.74 -10.52
N CYS A 26 14.29 7.20 -9.46
CA CYS A 26 14.48 7.68 -8.08
C CYS A 26 15.52 6.85 -7.33
N SER A 27 16.15 7.44 -6.30
CA SER A 27 16.99 6.70 -5.37
C SER A 27 16.13 5.81 -4.45
N ASP A 28 16.71 4.78 -3.85
CA ASP A 28 15.99 3.91 -2.90
C ASP A 28 15.36 4.69 -1.73
N ASP A 29 16.05 5.73 -1.25
CA ASP A 29 15.56 6.60 -0.17
C ASP A 29 14.36 7.43 -0.64
N ASP A 30 14.41 7.96 -1.87
CA ASP A 30 13.28 8.68 -2.47
C ASP A 30 12.08 7.77 -2.68
N VAL A 31 12.32 6.53 -3.14
CA VAL A 31 11.27 5.51 -3.32
C VAL A 31 10.60 5.19 -1.99
N GLN A 32 11.36 5.02 -0.89
CA GLN A 32 10.79 4.83 0.44
C GLN A 32 9.95 6.02 0.89
N LEU A 33 10.42 7.25 0.67
CA LEU A 33 9.68 8.46 1.00
C LEU A 33 8.38 8.58 0.20
N MET A 34 8.41 8.28 -1.09
CA MET A 34 7.22 8.27 -1.95
C MET A 34 6.21 7.24 -1.49
N ASN A 35 6.65 6.02 -1.17
CA ASN A 35 5.79 4.96 -0.65
C ASN A 35 5.15 5.35 0.69
N ALA A 36 5.91 5.94 1.61
CA ALA A 36 5.39 6.42 2.90
C ALA A 36 4.31 7.50 2.70
N LYS A 37 4.54 8.47 1.81
CA LYS A 37 3.55 9.50 1.46
C LYS A 37 2.29 8.89 0.84
N LEU A 38 2.44 7.95 -0.09
CA LEU A 38 1.32 7.27 -0.72
C LEU A 38 0.47 6.52 0.32
N ILE A 39 1.11 5.77 1.22
CA ILE A 39 0.43 5.05 2.31
C ILE A 39 -0.38 6.04 3.18
N LEU A 40 0.19 7.18 3.56
CA LEU A 40 -0.52 8.19 4.35
C LEU A 40 -1.72 8.78 3.62
N ILE A 41 -1.60 9.08 2.33
CA ILE A 41 -2.71 9.58 1.51
C ILE A 41 -3.84 8.54 1.44
N LEU A 42 -3.50 7.27 1.18
CA LEU A 42 -4.48 6.19 1.14
C LEU A 42 -5.12 5.94 2.50
N ALA A 43 -4.35 6.04 3.59
CA ALA A 43 -4.86 5.91 4.95
C ALA A 43 -5.89 7.01 5.26
N ASN A 44 -5.59 8.25 4.87
CA ASN A 44 -6.52 9.37 5.01
C ASN A 44 -7.77 9.19 4.15
N HIS A 45 -7.64 8.64 2.94
CA HIS A 45 -8.78 8.34 2.08
C HIS A 45 -9.69 7.25 2.67
N ILE A 46 -9.11 6.22 3.29
CA ILE A 46 -9.86 5.15 3.98
C ILE A 46 -10.60 5.71 5.21
N GLY A 47 -9.92 6.54 6.03
CA GLY A 47 -10.52 7.25 7.17
C GLY A 47 -10.99 6.36 8.34
N ASP A 48 -10.92 5.04 8.21
CA ASP A 48 -11.38 4.06 9.20
C ASP A 48 -10.19 3.45 9.95
N ARG A 49 -10.05 3.84 11.23
CA ARG A 49 -8.95 3.40 12.10
C ARG A 49 -8.93 1.88 12.28
N GLU A 50 -10.07 1.21 12.34
CA GLU A 50 -10.12 -0.24 12.55
C GLU A 50 -9.61 -1.00 11.31
N VAL A 51 -9.94 -0.51 10.11
CA VAL A 51 -9.39 -1.04 8.86
C VAL A 51 -7.87 -0.85 8.81
N LEU A 52 -7.38 0.32 9.19
CA LEU A 52 -5.93 0.62 9.17
C LEU A 52 -5.16 -0.23 10.18
N MET A 53 -5.68 -0.40 11.40
CA MET A 53 -5.07 -1.28 12.40
C MET A 53 -5.07 -2.74 11.94
N SER A 54 -6.19 -3.21 11.37
CA SER A 54 -6.27 -4.55 10.80
C SER A 54 -5.24 -4.77 9.68
N ALA A 55 -4.97 -3.75 8.86
CA ALA A 55 -3.96 -3.83 7.81
C ALA A 55 -2.55 -3.96 8.39
N LEU A 56 -2.23 -3.21 9.45
CA LEU A 56 -0.95 -3.31 10.16
C LEU A 56 -0.77 -4.69 10.79
N ASP A 57 -1.81 -5.25 11.40
CA ASP A 57 -1.77 -6.58 12.00
C ASP A 57 -1.51 -7.67 10.95
N VAL A 58 -2.14 -7.57 9.77
CA VAL A 58 -1.89 -8.48 8.64
C VAL A 58 -0.42 -8.41 8.21
N VAL A 59 0.13 -7.21 8.01
CA VAL A 59 1.53 -7.03 7.57
C VAL A 59 2.52 -7.51 8.64
N ALA A 60 2.28 -7.19 9.91
CA ALA A 60 3.10 -7.64 11.03
C ALA A 60 3.08 -9.17 11.19
N GLY A 61 1.91 -9.79 10.98
CA GLY A 61 1.71 -11.24 11.03
C GLY A 61 2.24 -12.00 9.80
N THR A 62 2.30 -11.39 8.62
CA THR A 62 2.83 -12.03 7.40
C THR A 62 4.35 -12.28 7.41
N LYS A 63 5.09 -11.88 8.45
CA LYS A 63 6.50 -12.25 8.61
C LYS A 63 6.75 -13.75 8.93
N SER A 64 5.72 -14.58 9.00
CA SER A 64 5.86 -16.02 9.22
C SER A 64 4.98 -16.83 8.25
N LYS A 65 5.48 -17.03 7.03
CA LYS A 65 5.18 -18.19 6.17
C LYS A 65 6.22 -18.19 5.05
N SER A 66 7.38 -18.78 5.36
CA SER A 66 8.32 -19.32 4.38
C SER A 66 8.34 -20.83 4.53
#